data_AF-A0A852EFV7-F1
#
_entry.id   AF-A0A852EFV7-F1
#
_cell.length_a   1.000
_cell.length_b   1.000
_cell.length_c   1.000
_cell.angle_alpha   90.00
_cell.angle_beta   90.00
_cell.angle_gamma   90.00
#
_symmetry.space_group_name_H-M   'P 1'
#
loop_
_entity.id
_entity.type
_entity.pdbx_description
1 polymer ?
#
loop_
_entity_poly.entity_id
_entity_poly.type
_entity_poly.pdbx_seq_one_letter_code
_entity_poly.pdbx_strand_id
1 'polypeptide(L)'
;AEALAWVGHFPPGSLYGQLCQLLAMALGDRDPLATAGLLAESLSVTMRHQLLAIVHARARKKRKAAAGGDISDQLRGLSLDSRNSQDSQDSQDSQD
;
A
#
# COMPACT_ATOMS: atom_id res chain seq x y z
N ALA A 1 -27.34 -1.07 0.22
CA ALA A 1 -26.24 -2.00 -0.13
C ALA A 1 -24.93 -1.26 -0.42
N GLU A 2 -24.94 -0.15 -1.19
CA GLU A 2 -23.72 0.57 -1.55
C GLU A 2 -22.90 1.07 -0.35
N ALA A 3 -23.51 1.67 0.68
CA ALA A 3 -22.79 2.22 1.83
C ALA A 3 -21.86 1.21 2.56
N LEU A 4 -22.19 -0.09 2.54
CA LEU A 4 -21.33 -1.15 3.08
C LEU A 4 -20.07 -1.37 2.23
N ALA A 5 -20.17 -1.22 0.91
CA ALA A 5 -19.04 -1.33 0.00
C ALA A 5 -18.03 -0.18 0.23
N TRP A 6 -18.54 1.02 0.55
CA TRP A 6 -17.70 2.18 0.89
C TRP A 6 -16.94 2.00 2.20
N VAL A 7 -17.57 1.41 3.22
CA VAL A 7 -16.92 1.05 4.50
C VAL A 7 -15.77 0.05 4.29
N GLY A 8 -15.87 -0.80 3.27
CA GLY A 8 -14.80 -1.68 2.83
C GLY A 8 -13.54 -0.95 2.35
N HIS A 9 -13.67 0.28 1.84
CA HIS A 9 -12.62 0.99 1.09
C HIS A 9 -11.74 1.96 1.92
N PHE A 10 -11.82 1.89 3.26
CA PHE A 10 -11.06 2.62 4.30
C PHE A 10 -11.67 3.92 4.84
N PRO A 11 -11.62 4.03 6.18
CA PRO A 11 -10.97 5.19 6.78
C PRO A 11 -10.01 4.83 7.95
N PRO A 12 -9.16 5.77 8.42
CA PRO A 12 -8.31 5.59 9.62
C PRO A 12 -9.14 5.10 10.81
N GLY A 13 -8.56 4.23 11.63
CA GLY A 13 -9.28 3.28 12.49
C GLY A 13 -10.47 3.82 13.27
N SER A 14 -10.40 5.05 13.79
CA SER A 14 -11.49 5.67 14.55
C SER A 14 -12.74 5.99 13.72
N LEU A 15 -12.61 6.40 12.46
CA LEU A 15 -13.74 6.77 11.60
C LEU A 15 -14.53 5.53 11.16
N TYR A 16 -13.88 4.36 11.06
CA TYR A 16 -14.54 3.11 10.68
C TYR A 16 -15.60 2.71 11.71
N GLY A 17 -15.25 2.78 13.00
CA GLY A 17 -16.20 2.47 14.08
C GLY A 17 -17.43 3.37 14.07
N GLN A 18 -17.23 4.68 13.86
CA GLN A 18 -18.33 5.64 13.78
C GLN A 18 -19.24 5.39 12.58
N LEU A 19 -18.69 5.03 11.42
CA LEU A 19 -19.49 4.68 10.24
C LEU A 19 -20.30 3.40 10.47
N CYS A 20 -19.70 2.37 11.06
CA CYS A 20 -20.41 1.14 11.42
C CYS A 20 -21.57 1.41 12.38
N GLN A 21 -21.37 2.27 13.39
CA GLN A 21 -22.43 2.68 14.32
C GLN A 21 -23.54 3.47 13.63
N LEU A 22 -23.20 4.42 12.74
CA LEU A 22 -24.19 5.18 11.98
C LEU A 22 -25.02 4.27 11.06
N LEU A 23 -24.37 3.32 10.37
CA LEU A 23 -25.04 2.32 9.54
C LEU A 23 -25.94 1.40 10.37
N ALA A 24 -25.48 0.96 11.55
CA ALA A 24 -26.28 0.15 12.47
C ALA A 24 -27.54 0.90 12.92
N MET A 25 -27.41 2.17 13.28
CA MET A 25 -28.52 3.06 13.64
C MET A 25 -29.51 3.25 12.47
N ALA A 26 -29.00 3.41 11.25
CA ALA A 26 -29.84 3.59 10.06
C ALA A 26 -30.59 2.31 9.65
N LEU A 27 -30.02 1.14 9.95
CA LEU A 27 -30.60 -0.14 9.62
C LEU A 27 -31.63 -0.59 10.67
N GLY A 28 -31.28 -0.44 11.96
CA GLY A 28 -32.15 -0.69 13.10
C GLY A 28 -32.85 -2.05 13.05
N ASP A 29 -34.11 -2.08 13.50
CA ASP A 29 -34.94 -3.29 13.56
C ASP A 29 -35.29 -3.89 12.18
N ARG A 30 -35.02 -3.18 11.08
CA ARG A 30 -35.31 -3.71 9.74
C ARG A 30 -34.39 -4.87 9.36
N ASP A 31 -33.19 -4.89 9.94
CA ASP A 31 -32.24 -6.01 9.81
C ASP A 31 -31.38 -6.11 11.08
N PRO A 32 -31.85 -6.85 12.10
CA PRO A 32 -31.16 -6.95 13.39
C PRO A 32 -29.85 -7.73 13.27
N LEU A 33 -29.73 -8.66 12.31
CA LEU A 33 -28.53 -9.46 12.11
C LEU A 33 -27.40 -8.61 11.53
N ALA A 34 -27.68 -7.84 10.48
CA ALA A 34 -26.71 -6.92 9.92
C ALA A 34 -26.34 -5.79 10.90
N THR A 35 -27.31 -5.31 11.69
CA THR A 35 -27.08 -4.33 12.76
C THR A 35 -26.12 -4.86 13.83
N ALA A 36 -26.34 -6.09 14.32
CA ALA A 36 -25.43 -6.73 15.28
C ALA A 36 -24.02 -6.92 14.71
N GLY A 37 -23.91 -7.31 13.44
CA GLY A 37 -22.63 -7.42 12.74
C GLY A 37 -21.89 -6.09 12.65
N LEU A 38 -22.58 -5.01 12.30
CA LEU A 38 -22.03 -3.66 12.24
C LEU A 38 -21.57 -3.16 13.62
N LEU A 39 -22.34 -3.43 14.68
CA LEU A 39 -21.94 -3.07 16.04
C LEU A 39 -20.69 -3.84 16.48
N ALA A 40 -20.59 -5.14 16.18
CA ALA A 40 -19.39 -5.92 16.44
C ALA A 40 -18.16 -5.38 15.68
N GLU A 41 -18.33 -5.09 14.38
CA GLU A 41 -17.29 -4.46 13.55
C GLU A 41 -16.83 -3.10 14.10
N SER A 42 -17.73 -2.33 14.72
CA SER A 42 -17.39 -1.04 15.32
C SER A 42 -16.43 -1.14 16.51
N LEU A 43 -16.38 -2.29 17.18
CA LEU A 43 -15.49 -2.58 18.30
C LEU A 43 -14.18 -3.23 17.84
N SER A 44 -14.18 -3.91 16.70
CA SER A 44 -13.03 -4.63 16.15
C SER A 44 -12.02 -3.76 15.38
N VAL A 45 -12.02 -2.44 15.62
CA VAL A 45 -11.16 -1.47 14.91
C VAL A 45 -9.69 -1.88 14.89
N THR A 46 -9.12 -2.25 16.05
CA THR A 46 -7.70 -2.64 16.17
C THR A 46 -7.38 -3.90 15.37
N MET A 47 -8.22 -4.93 15.50
CA MET A 47 -8.04 -6.21 14.81
C MET A 47 -8.14 -6.03 13.29
N ARG A 48 -9.13 -5.25 12.84
CA ARG A 48 -9.27 -4.88 11.43
C ARG A 48 -8.03 -4.15 10.92
N HIS A 49 -7.51 -3.21 11.70
CA HIS A 49 -6.31 -2.46 11.31
C HIS A 49 -5.09 -3.38 11.13
N GLN A 50 -4.88 -4.31 12.06
CA GLN A 50 -3.79 -5.30 11.96
C GLN A 50 -3.94 -6.21 10.74
N LEU A 51 -5.14 -6.73 10.49
CA LEU A 51 -5.41 -7.58 9.32
C LEU A 51 -5.18 -6.83 8.01
N LEU A 52 -5.67 -5.59 7.90
CA LEU A 52 -5.45 -4.76 6.72
C LEU A 52 -3.96 -4.48 6.50
N ALA A 53 -3.21 -4.14 7.54
CA ALA A 53 -1.76 -3.95 7.45
C ALA A 53 -1.04 -5.20 6.90
N ILE A 54 -1.41 -6.39 7.38
CA ILE A 54 -0.86 -7.66 6.90
C ILE A 54 -1.21 -7.89 5.42
N VAL A 55 -2.46 -7.66 5.04
CA VAL A 55 -2.93 -7.81 3.65
C VAL A 55 -2.20 -6.84 2.72
N HIS A 56 -2.07 -5.57 3.11
CA HIS A 56 -1.33 -4.56 2.33
C HIS A 56 0.15 -4.92 2.20
N ALA A 57 0.79 -5.39 3.26
CA ALA A 57 2.18 -5.84 3.22
C ALA A 57 2.36 -7.02 2.25
N ARG A 58 1.45 -8.00 2.30
CA ARG A 58 1.45 -9.16 1.39
C ARG A 58 1.21 -8.74 -0.07
N ALA A 59 0.23 -7.87 -0.32
CA ALA A 59 -0.07 -7.35 -1.65
C ALA A 59 1.11 -6.54 -2.21
N ARG A 60 1.77 -5.73 -1.38
CA ARG A 60 2.99 -5.01 -1.76
C ARG A 60 4.12 -5.98 -2.11
N LYS A 61 4.35 -7.02 -1.29
CA LYS A 61 5.38 -8.04 -1.56
C LYS A 61 5.13 -8.78 -2.88
N LYS A 62 3.89 -9.18 -3.14
CA LYS A 62 3.50 -9.84 -4.40
C LYS A 62 3.69 -8.92 -5.61
N ARG A 63 3.29 -7.64 -5.52
CA ARG A 63 3.53 -6.65 -6.58
C ARG A 63 5.01 -6.43 -6.86
N LYS A 64 5.83 -6.32 -5.81
CA LYS A 64 7.30 -6.21 -5.93
C LYS A 64 7.92 -7.44 -6.60
N ALA A 65 7.44 -8.65 -6.28
CA ALA A 65 7.89 -9.87 -6.93
C ALA A 65 7.47 -9.92 -8.42
N ALA A 66 6.23 -9.53 -8.74
CA ALA A 66 5.73 -9.49 -10.12
C ALA A 66 6.40 -8.42 -10.98
N ALA A 67 6.83 -7.31 -10.38
CA ALA A 67 7.53 -6.22 -11.06
C ALA A 67 9.04 -6.46 -11.25
N GLY A 68 9.54 -7.69 -11.01
CA GLY A 68 10.95 -8.04 -11.26
C GLY A 68 11.93 -7.73 -10.12
N GLY A 69 11.44 -7.48 -8.89
CA GLY A 69 12.29 -7.16 -7.73
C GLY A 69 12.06 -5.74 -7.21
N ASP A 70 12.88 -5.27 -6.26
CA ASP A 70 12.74 -3.91 -5.75
C ASP A 70 12.97 -2.89 -6.87
N ILE A 71 12.19 -1.81 -6.89
CA ILE A 71 12.45 -0.71 -7.83
C ILE A 71 13.86 -0.15 -7.58
N SER A 72 14.33 -0.16 -6.34
CA SER A 72 15.72 0.16 -5.97
C SER A 72 16.75 -0.82 -6.56
N ASP A 73 16.42 -2.10 -6.71
CA ASP A 73 17.31 -3.08 -7.36
C ASP A 73 17.35 -2.83 -8.88
N GLN A 74 16.19 -2.53 -9.48
CA GLN A 74 16.09 -2.17 -10.90
C GLN A 74 16.84 -0.85 -11.20
N LEU A 75 16.74 0.15 -10.34
CA LEU A 75 17.47 1.41 -10.46
C LEU A 75 18.97 1.24 -10.22
N ARG A 76 19.39 0.33 -9.33
CA ARG A 76 20.82 -0.01 -9.14
C ARG A 76 21.43 -0.61 -10.41
N GLY A 77 20.69 -1.42 -11.15
CA GLY A 77 21.12 -1.97 -12.45
C GLY A 77 21.25 -0.92 -13.56
N LEU A 78 20.67 0.26 -13.39
CA LEU A 78 20.75 1.41 -14.31
C LEU A 78 21.81 2.44 -13.89
N SER A 79 22.58 2.18 -12.83
CA SER A 79 23.67 3.07 -12.41
C SER A 79 24.80 3.01 -13.43
N LEU A 80 25.05 4.11 -14.15
CA LEU A 80 26.20 4.25 -15.03
C LEU A 80 27.46 4.36 -14.16
N ASP A 81 28.34 3.36 -14.20
CA ASP A 81 29.70 3.50 -13.70
C ASP A 81 30.42 4.57 -14.53
N SER A 82 30.55 5.78 -13.98
CA SER A 82 31.27 6.93 -14.58
C SER A 82 32.79 6.71 -14.63
N ARG A 83 33.26 5.53 -15.03
CA ARG A 83 34.68 5.19 -15.16
C ARG A 83 35.06 4.72 -16.56
N ASN A 84 34.38 5.23 -17.58
CA ASN A 84 34.83 5.10 -18.96
C ASN A 84 34.84 6.45 -19.67
N SER A 85 35.74 7.33 -19.24
CA SER A 85 36.15 8.53 -19.98
C SER A 85 37.60 8.87 -19.58
N GLN A 86 38.48 7.91 -19.77
CA GLN A 86 39.93 8.12 -19.77
C GLN A 86 40.52 7.12 -20.76
N ASP A 87 40.19 7.31 -22.04
CA ASP A 87 41.13 6.92 -23.06
C ASP A 87 41.11 7.92 -24.21
N SER A 88 42.33 8.26 -24.64
CA SER A 88 42.70 8.83 -25.93
C SER A 88 42.42 10.32 -26.19
N GLN A 89 43.45 11.16 -25.97
CA GLN A 89 44.17 11.90 -27.03
C GLN A 89 45.01 13.03 -26.40
N ASP A 90 46.32 12.87 -26.33
CA ASP A 90 47.22 13.91 -26.86
C ASP A 90 48.50 13.27 -27.39
N SER A 91 48.69 13.40 -28.69
CA SER A 91 49.81 12.87 -29.46
C SER A 91 50.86 13.97 -29.63
N GLN A 92 52.11 13.63 -29.29
CA GLN A 92 53.37 14.07 -29.90
C GLN A 92 53.53 15.55 -30.32
N ASP A 93 54.49 16.25 -29.70
CA ASP A 93 55.35 17.18 -30.46
C ASP A 93 56.82 17.21 -29.94
N SER A 94 57.70 16.80 -30.86
CA SER A 94 59.07 17.22 -31.21
C SER A 94 60.10 17.77 -30.20
N GLN A 95 61.26 17.08 -30.20
CA GLN A 95 62.67 17.54 -30.30
C GLN A 95 63.16 18.81 -29.55
N ASP A 96 64.12 18.64 -28.62
CA ASP A 96 65.57 18.93 -28.78
C ASP A 96 66.37 18.41 -27.56
#